data_AF-A0A0N8RGY4-F1
#
_entry.id   AF-A0A0N8RGY4-F1
#
_cell.length_a   1.000
_cell.length_b   1.000
_cell.length_c   1.000
_cell.angle_alpha   90.00
_cell.angle_beta   90.00
_cell.angle_gamma   90.00
#
_symmetry.space_group_name_H-M   'P 1'
#
loop_
_entity.id
_entity.type
_entity.pdbx_description
1 polymer ?
#
loop_
_entity_poly.entity_id
_entity_poly.type
_entity_poly.pdbx_seq_one_letter_code
_entity_poly.pdbx_strand_id
1 'polypeptide(L)'
;MTEYRYTEAERIQQLQLLEQGLVALLHVSVQLGLAQTPYYQEALCQARFLMETGFTQTDLTRLSRSVPDAVSRGRDWESQYLIQKPDGSWGWPEWFLELESQLAPVMKSAETLRMLGYY
;
A
#
# COMPACT_ATOMS: atom_id res chain seq x y z
N MET A 1 21.79 7.90 -16.68
CA MET A 1 20.89 7.38 -15.63
C MET A 1 21.00 5.88 -15.66
N THR A 2 21.57 5.28 -14.62
CA THR A 2 21.64 3.83 -14.45
C THR A 2 20.25 3.35 -14.03
N GLU A 3 19.55 2.64 -14.91
CA GLU A 3 18.29 1.97 -14.54
C GLU A 3 18.61 0.92 -13.47
N TYR A 4 18.13 1.11 -12.25
CA TYR A 4 18.21 0.08 -11.21
C TYR A 4 17.32 -1.09 -11.64
N ARG A 5 17.88 -2.30 -11.63
CA ARG A 5 17.21 -3.52 -12.10
C ARG A 5 17.09 -4.49 -10.93
N TYR A 6 15.88 -4.98 -10.68
CA TYR A 6 15.61 -5.95 -9.63
C TYR A 6 15.85 -7.38 -10.10
N THR A 7 16.51 -8.16 -9.24
CA THR A 7 16.66 -9.62 -9.30
C THR A 7 15.39 -10.33 -8.82
N GLU A 8 15.24 -11.61 -9.14
CA GLU A 8 14.13 -12.44 -8.65
C GLU A 8 14.06 -12.47 -7.11
N ALA A 9 15.19 -12.59 -6.43
CA ALA A 9 15.25 -12.57 -4.97
C ALA A 9 14.76 -11.23 -4.38
N GLU A 10 15.14 -10.11 -4.98
CA GLU A 10 14.63 -8.79 -4.58
C GLU A 10 13.12 -8.65 -4.85
N ARG A 11 12.59 -9.28 -5.91
CA ARG A 11 11.15 -9.31 -6.17
C ARG A 11 10.38 -10.12 -5.14
N ILE A 12 10.90 -11.28 -4.76
CA ILE A 12 10.32 -12.09 -3.69
C ILE A 12 10.30 -11.27 -2.40
N GLN A 13 11.40 -10.60 -2.06
CA GLN A 13 11.45 -9.74 -0.87
C GLN A 13 10.43 -8.59 -0.94
N GLN A 14 10.28 -7.95 -2.09
CA GLN A 14 9.28 -6.88 -2.27
C GLN A 14 7.85 -7.39 -2.14
N LEU A 15 7.56 -8.57 -2.68
CA LEU A 15 6.24 -9.19 -2.60
C LEU A 15 5.92 -9.60 -1.15
N GLN A 16 6.91 -10.08 -0.39
CA GLN A 16 6.78 -10.33 1.04
C GLN A 16 6.55 -9.05 1.85
N LEU A 17 7.25 -7.96 1.53
CA LEU A 17 7.03 -6.66 2.17
C LEU A 17 5.61 -6.13 1.91
N LEU A 18 5.12 -6.29 0.68
CA LEU A 18 3.74 -5.94 0.35
C LEU A 18 2.74 -6.81 1.12
N GLU A 19 2.96 -8.13 1.19
CA GLU A 19 2.11 -9.06 1.93
C GLU A 19 2.00 -8.68 3.42
N GLN A 20 3.14 -8.46 4.08
CA GLN A 20 3.19 -8.06 5.49
C GLN A 20 2.50 -6.70 5.72
N GLY A 21 2.75 -5.73 4.83
CA GLY A 21 2.10 -4.43 4.88
C GLY A 21 0.58 -4.54 4.71
N LEU A 22 0.11 -5.37 3.78
CA LEU A 22 -1.32 -5.58 3.55
C LEU A 22 -2.00 -6.25 4.76
N VAL A 23 -1.33 -7.20 5.44
CA VAL A 23 -1.83 -7.79 6.69
C VAL A 23 -2.03 -6.73 7.76
N ALA A 24 -1.04 -5.84 7.96
CA ALA A 24 -1.13 -4.77 8.94
C ALA A 24 -2.20 -3.72 8.57
N LEU A 25 -2.25 -3.32 7.30
CA LEU A 25 -3.23 -2.38 6.78
C LEU A 25 -4.66 -2.91 6.88
N LEU A 26 -4.89 -4.21 6.62
CA LEU A 26 -6.21 -4.85 6.73
C LEU A 26 -6.78 -4.75 8.14
N HIS A 27 -5.95 -4.89 9.18
CA HIS A 27 -6.41 -4.75 10.56
C HIS A 27 -7.00 -3.35 10.79
N VAL A 28 -6.25 -2.31 10.39
CA VAL A 28 -6.67 -0.92 10.53
C VAL A 28 -7.86 -0.60 9.62
N SER A 29 -7.87 -1.12 8.38
CA SER A 29 -8.93 -0.85 7.41
C SER A 29 -10.28 -1.41 7.86
N VAL A 30 -10.29 -2.60 8.47
CA VAL A 30 -11.49 -3.22 9.08
C VAL A 30 -11.96 -2.41 10.28
N GLN A 31 -11.04 -2.02 11.18
CA GLN A 31 -11.37 -1.22 12.36
C GLN A 31 -11.99 0.14 11.99
N LEU A 32 -11.46 0.79 10.97
CA LEU A 32 -11.95 2.09 10.47
C LEU A 32 -13.14 1.97 9.50
N GLY A 33 -13.52 0.76 9.10
CA GLY A 33 -14.63 0.53 8.17
C GLY A 33 -14.38 1.10 6.76
N LEU A 34 -13.14 1.06 6.28
CA LEU A 34 -12.78 1.63 4.97
C LEU A 34 -13.46 0.88 3.83
N ALA A 35 -14.02 1.63 2.86
CA ALA A 35 -14.59 1.07 1.64
C ALA A 35 -13.57 0.30 0.79
N GLN A 36 -12.29 0.58 0.98
CA GLN A 36 -11.17 -0.06 0.28
C GLN A 36 -10.80 -1.44 0.83
N THR A 37 -11.32 -1.82 2.01
CA THR A 37 -10.99 -3.09 2.70
C THR A 37 -11.07 -4.33 1.80
N PRO A 38 -12.11 -4.54 0.97
CA PRO A 38 -12.18 -5.70 0.09
C PRO A 38 -11.02 -5.78 -0.91
N TYR A 39 -10.53 -4.63 -1.40
CA TYR A 39 -9.41 -4.58 -2.35
C TYR A 39 -8.07 -4.94 -1.68
N TYR A 40 -7.87 -4.53 -0.42
CA TYR A 40 -6.69 -4.94 0.35
C TYR A 40 -6.68 -6.44 0.60
N GLN A 41 -7.86 -7.03 0.87
CA GLN A 41 -8.00 -8.47 1.05
C GLN A 41 -7.70 -9.24 -0.25
N GLU A 42 -8.24 -8.77 -1.39
CA GLU A 42 -7.98 -9.36 -2.69
C GLU A 42 -6.48 -9.26 -3.07
N ALA A 43 -5.87 -8.09 -2.87
CA ALA A 43 -4.45 -7.89 -3.11
C ALA A 43 -3.58 -8.81 -2.23
N LEU A 44 -3.97 -9.04 -0.97
CA LEU A 44 -3.27 -9.96 -0.08
C LEU A 44 -3.33 -11.41 -0.60
N CYS A 45 -4.52 -11.86 -1.00
CA CYS A 45 -4.70 -13.19 -1.60
C CYS A 45 -3.86 -13.34 -2.87
N GLN A 46 -3.86 -12.34 -3.74
CA GLN A 46 -3.09 -12.34 -4.98
C GLN A 46 -1.57 -12.35 -4.71
N ALA A 47 -1.09 -11.58 -3.72
CA ALA A 47 0.32 -11.56 -3.34
C ALA A 47 0.79 -12.95 -2.88
N ARG A 48 0.00 -13.62 -2.04
CA ARG A 48 0.29 -14.99 -1.57
C ARG A 48 0.29 -16.00 -2.70
N PHE A 49 -0.71 -15.94 -3.57
CA PHE A 49 -0.77 -16.80 -4.76
C PHE A 49 0.49 -16.66 -5.63
N LEU A 50 0.91 -15.43 -5.92
CA LEU A 50 2.11 -15.16 -6.73
C LEU A 50 3.41 -15.62 -6.06
N MET A 51 3.50 -15.60 -4.73
CA MET A 51 4.66 -16.17 -4.03
C MET A 51 4.73 -17.69 -4.17
N GLU A 52 3.58 -18.38 -4.23
CA GLU A 52 3.52 -19.84 -4.33
C GLU A 52 3.68 -20.34 -5.76
N THR A 53 3.09 -19.65 -6.74
CA THR A 53 3.07 -20.10 -8.15
C THR A 53 4.15 -19.47 -9.01
N GLY A 54 4.93 -18.54 -8.46
CA GLY A 54 5.78 -17.64 -9.22
C GLY A 54 4.99 -16.50 -9.87
N PHE A 55 5.72 -15.54 -10.43
CA PHE A 55 5.17 -14.30 -10.97
C PHE A 55 5.91 -13.82 -12.21
N THR A 56 5.22 -13.05 -13.05
CA THR A 56 5.80 -12.24 -14.12
C THR A 56 5.70 -10.75 -13.79
N GLN A 57 6.39 -9.87 -14.55
CA GLN A 57 6.30 -8.42 -14.30
C GLN A 57 4.91 -7.90 -14.57
N THR A 58 4.16 -8.57 -15.45
CA THR A 58 2.77 -8.21 -15.72
C THR A 58 1.90 -8.51 -14.50
N ASP A 59 2.14 -9.61 -13.80
CA ASP A 59 1.43 -9.96 -12.56
C ASP A 59 1.76 -8.99 -11.44
N LEU A 60 3.05 -8.68 -11.24
CA LEU A 60 3.49 -7.69 -10.25
C LEU A 60 2.92 -6.29 -10.54
N THR A 61 2.83 -5.91 -11.81
CA THR A 61 2.22 -4.64 -12.25
C THR A 61 0.71 -4.62 -12.01
N ARG A 62 0.02 -5.74 -12.23
CA ARG A 62 -1.43 -5.86 -11.96
C ARG A 62 -1.69 -5.79 -10.45
N LEU A 63 -0.93 -6.54 -9.65
CA LEU A 63 -1.02 -6.51 -8.19
C LEU A 63 -0.78 -5.09 -7.67
N SER A 64 0.28 -4.42 -8.12
CA SER A 64 0.57 -3.03 -7.77
C SER A 64 -0.62 -2.11 -7.98
N ARG A 65 -1.31 -2.21 -9.13
CA ARG A 65 -2.47 -1.38 -9.47
C ARG A 65 -3.75 -1.75 -8.72
N SER A 66 -3.82 -2.96 -8.17
CA SER A 66 -4.98 -3.43 -7.41
C SER A 66 -5.04 -2.88 -5.98
N VAL A 67 -3.96 -2.28 -5.48
CA VAL A 67 -3.88 -1.70 -4.15
C VAL A 67 -4.31 -0.23 -4.19
N PRO A 68 -5.51 0.13 -3.70
CA PRO A 68 -5.98 1.52 -3.73
C PRO A 68 -5.35 2.37 -2.62
N ASP A 69 -5.05 3.63 -2.92
CA ASP A 69 -4.81 4.65 -1.88
C ASP A 69 -6.17 4.99 -1.23
N ALA A 70 -6.32 4.74 0.07
CA ALA A 70 -7.52 5.13 0.82
C ALA A 70 -7.60 6.65 1.02
N VAL A 71 -6.48 7.35 0.91
CA VAL A 71 -6.41 8.80 1.04
C VAL A 71 -6.38 9.42 -0.36
N SER A 72 -7.46 10.08 -0.75
CA SER A 72 -7.50 10.78 -2.04
C SER A 72 -6.62 12.04 -2.01
N ARG A 73 -5.33 11.92 -2.38
CA ARG A 73 -4.32 13.00 -2.34
C ARG A 73 -4.39 13.98 -3.50
N GLY A 74 -5.59 14.49 -3.79
CA GLY A 74 -5.83 15.53 -4.80
C GLY A 74 -5.39 16.92 -4.34
N ARG A 75 -5.86 17.97 -5.03
CA ARG A 75 -5.64 19.35 -4.58
C ARG A 75 -6.32 19.59 -3.23
N ASP A 76 -5.63 20.25 -2.30
CA ASP A 76 -6.12 20.64 -0.96
C ASP A 76 -6.64 19.46 -0.12
N TRP A 77 -6.15 18.24 -0.42
CA TRP A 77 -6.58 17.01 0.24
C TRP A 77 -6.27 16.99 1.74
N GLU A 78 -5.34 17.83 2.19
CA GLU A 78 -4.96 17.90 3.59
C GLU A 78 -6.07 18.52 4.44
N SER A 79 -6.74 19.55 3.91
CA SER A 79 -7.75 20.33 4.62
C SER A 79 -8.99 19.52 5.04
N GLN A 80 -9.29 18.43 4.33
CA GLN A 80 -10.46 17.56 4.60
C GLN A 80 -10.26 16.62 5.80
N TYR A 81 -9.02 16.38 6.25
CA TYR A 81 -8.76 15.51 7.40
C TYR A 81 -8.22 16.25 8.62
N LEU A 82 -7.81 17.51 8.50
CA LEU A 82 -7.37 18.31 9.64
C LEU A 82 -8.54 18.59 10.59
N ILE A 83 -8.30 18.40 11.89
CA ILE A 83 -9.23 18.75 12.96
C ILE A 83 -8.60 19.80 13.87
N GLN A 84 -9.45 20.65 14.46
CA GLN A 84 -9.02 21.55 15.52
C GLN A 84 -8.89 20.78 16.84
N LYS A 85 -7.73 20.87 17.47
CA LYS A 85 -7.43 20.27 18.77
C LYS A 85 -7.93 21.16 19.92
N PRO A 86 -8.06 20.62 21.15
CA PRO A 86 -8.50 21.40 22.31
C PRO A 86 -7.63 22.61 22.66
N ASP A 87 -6.36 22.60 22.24
CA ASP A 87 -5.41 23.71 22.42
C ASP A 87 -5.54 24.82 21.35
N GLY A 88 -6.52 24.68 20.44
CA GLY A 88 -6.76 25.63 19.34
C GLY A 88 -5.88 25.40 18.12
N SER A 89 -4.91 24.48 18.17
CA SER A 89 -4.08 24.11 17.02
C SER A 89 -4.83 23.21 16.03
N TRP A 90 -4.38 23.19 14.78
CA TRP A 90 -4.87 22.25 13.77
C TRP A 90 -3.90 21.08 13.63
N GLY A 91 -4.43 19.87 13.48
CA GLY A 91 -3.62 18.70 13.20
C GLY A 91 -4.42 17.50 12.74
N TRP A 92 -3.69 16.44 12.42
CA TRP A 92 -4.29 15.18 12.01
C TRP A 92 -4.97 14.47 13.18
N PRO A 93 -6.14 13.87 12.96
CA PRO A 93 -6.75 12.98 13.94
C PRO A 93 -5.93 11.69 14.06
N GLU A 94 -5.99 11.06 15.22
CA GLU A 94 -5.18 9.87 15.54
C GLU A 94 -5.43 8.73 14.56
N TRP A 95 -6.70 8.49 14.19
CA TRP A 95 -7.06 7.45 13.21
C TRP A 95 -6.39 7.67 11.84
N PHE A 96 -6.18 8.93 11.43
CA PHE A 96 -5.56 9.25 10.16
C PHE A 96 -4.07 8.96 10.22
N LEU A 97 -3.41 9.35 11.32
CA LEU A 97 -2.00 9.05 11.55
C LEU A 97 -1.74 7.53 11.61
N GLU A 98 -2.64 6.79 12.26
CA GLU A 98 -2.58 5.34 12.32
C GLU A 98 -2.74 4.72 10.93
N LEU A 99 -3.75 5.13 10.16
CA LEU A 99 -3.94 4.68 8.78
C LEU A 99 -2.71 4.96 7.91
N GLU A 100 -2.21 6.19 7.93
CA GLU A 100 -1.05 6.61 7.13
C GLU A 100 0.20 5.80 7.46
N SER A 101 0.41 5.48 8.74
CA SER A 101 1.55 4.69 9.19
C SER A 101 1.59 3.28 8.56
N GLN A 102 0.42 2.72 8.22
CA GLN A 102 0.30 1.42 7.58
C GLN A 102 0.17 1.53 6.05
N LEU A 103 -0.52 2.56 5.56
CA LEU A 103 -0.81 2.74 4.15
C LEU A 103 0.44 3.16 3.36
N ALA A 104 1.25 4.10 3.88
CA ALA A 104 2.41 4.60 3.15
C ALA A 104 3.45 3.51 2.80
N PRO A 105 3.82 2.59 3.71
CA PRO A 105 4.69 1.45 3.37
C PRO A 105 4.09 0.52 2.31
N VAL A 106 2.78 0.27 2.37
CA VAL A 106 2.05 -0.54 1.38
C VAL A 106 2.10 0.10 0.00
N MET A 107 1.80 1.39 -0.09
CA MET A 107 1.84 2.14 -1.35
C MET A 107 3.24 2.14 -1.95
N LYS A 108 4.28 2.37 -1.13
CA LYS A 108 5.67 2.30 -1.57
C LYS A 108 6.04 0.92 -2.11
N SER A 109 5.60 -0.14 -1.43
CA SER A 109 5.88 -1.53 -1.85
C SER A 109 5.16 -1.85 -3.16
N ALA A 110 3.88 -1.47 -3.27
CA ALA A 110 3.11 -1.62 -4.49
C ALA A 110 3.74 -0.87 -5.68
N GLU A 111 4.19 0.38 -5.49
CA GLU A 111 4.90 1.14 -6.53
C GLU A 111 6.20 0.45 -6.96
N THR A 112 6.94 -0.11 -6.00
CA THR A 112 8.21 -0.80 -6.25
C THR A 112 8.01 -2.04 -7.14
N LEU A 113 6.93 -2.78 -6.93
CA LEU A 113 6.58 -3.93 -7.77
C LEU A 113 6.33 -3.55 -9.25
N ARG A 114 5.91 -2.31 -9.52
CA ARG A 114 5.64 -1.83 -10.89
C ARG A 114 6.90 -1.42 -11.64
N MET A 115 7.98 -1.05 -10.95
CA MET A 115 9.26 -0.77 -11.61
C MET A 115 9.72 -2.03 -12.36
N LEU A 116 10.52 -1.94 -13.44
CA LEU A 116 10.88 -3.12 -14.25
C LEU A 116 12.05 -3.92 -13.65
N GLY A 117 12.00 -5.25 -13.75
CA GLY A 117 13.11 -6.19 -13.50
C GLY A 117 13.16 -7.23 -14.64
N TYR A 118 14.33 -7.81 -14.91
CA TYR A 118 14.46 -8.89 -15.93
C TYR A 118 14.02 -10.23 -15.33
N TYR A 119 13.38 -11.09 -16.15
CA TYR A 119 13.20 -12.53 -15.92
C TYR A 119 14.19 -13.29 -16.78
#